data_AF-A0AAV1WQD9-F1
#
_entry.id   AF-A0AAV1WQD9-F1
#
_cell.length_a   1.000
_cell.length_b   1.000
_cell.length_c   1.000
_cell.angle_alpha   90.00
_cell.angle_beta   90.00
_cell.angle_gamma   90.00
#
_symmetry.space_group_name_H-M   'P 1'
#
loop_
_entity.id
_entity.type
_entity.pdbx_description
1 polymer ?
#
loop_
_entity_poly.entity_id
_entity_poly.type
_entity_poly.pdbx_seq_one_letter_code
_entity_poly.pdbx_strand_id
1 'polypeptide(L)'
;MKAPSATTINSLHGLLALSLIILLSTSEAKVSISCTSVIQEIAPCSDFILKSNDPSQACCNGVKKLSEEAKSQKDRTDICQCLKQGLSGIGKYDPNRIPQLPKACGVSITLPPIDQNTDCSK
;
A
#
# COMPACT_ATOMS: atom_id res chain seq x y z
N MET A 1 -50.23 -33.23 15.95
CA MET A 1 -48.80 -33.01 15.63
C MET A 1 -48.11 -32.38 16.82
N LYS A 2 -47.33 -33.16 17.58
CA LYS A 2 -46.37 -32.69 18.60
C LYS A 2 -45.47 -33.88 18.93
N ALA A 3 -44.20 -33.83 18.55
CA ALA A 3 -43.15 -34.64 19.17
C ALA A 3 -42.39 -33.72 20.12
N PRO A 4 -42.00 -34.18 21.31
CA PRO A 4 -40.67 -34.80 21.43
C PRO A 4 -40.61 -35.90 22.49
N SER A 5 -39.55 -36.72 22.47
CA SER A 5 -38.99 -37.31 23.69
C SER A 5 -37.48 -37.47 23.52
N ALA A 6 -36.74 -36.76 24.36
CA ALA A 6 -35.29 -36.81 24.48
C ALA A 6 -34.87 -38.15 25.13
N THR A 7 -33.74 -38.71 24.70
CA THR A 7 -33.10 -39.83 25.38
C THR A 7 -31.60 -39.60 25.47
N THR A 8 -31.20 -39.25 26.70
CA THR A 8 -30.08 -39.72 27.51
C THR A 8 -28.65 -39.72 26.94
N ILE A 9 -27.83 -38.96 27.67
CA ILE A 9 -26.38 -38.81 27.61
C ILE A 9 -25.74 -39.96 28.40
N ASN A 10 -24.77 -40.70 27.83
CA ASN A 10 -23.49 -41.07 28.46
C ASN A 10 -22.74 -42.13 27.61
N SER A 11 -21.54 -41.80 27.13
CA SER A 11 -20.34 -42.64 27.26
C SER A 11 -19.13 -41.93 26.63
N LEU A 12 -18.27 -41.46 27.54
CA LEU A 12 -16.96 -40.87 27.33
C LEU A 12 -16.05 -41.84 26.54
N HIS A 13 -15.14 -41.28 25.72
CA HIS A 13 -14.07 -41.93 24.93
C HIS A 13 -14.43 -42.31 23.48
N GLY A 14 -14.37 -41.34 22.58
CA GLY A 14 -14.21 -41.60 21.16
C GLY A 14 -14.57 -40.38 20.35
N LEU A 15 -13.60 -39.84 19.62
CA LEU A 15 -13.74 -38.76 18.63
C LEU A 15 -13.68 -37.33 19.21
N LEU A 16 -12.56 -37.08 19.88
CA LEU A 16 -11.88 -35.78 19.97
C LEU A 16 -11.43 -35.24 18.58
N ALA A 17 -12.21 -35.48 17.53
CA ALA A 17 -11.86 -35.24 16.12
C ALA A 17 -12.93 -34.40 15.40
N LEU A 18 -13.64 -33.55 16.15
CA LEU A 18 -14.41 -32.41 15.62
C LEU A 18 -13.72 -31.08 15.96
N SER A 19 -12.38 -31.07 15.98
CA SER A 19 -11.64 -29.84 15.69
C SER A 19 -11.87 -29.52 14.21
N LEU A 20 -13.05 -28.97 13.91
CA LEU A 20 -13.35 -28.31 12.66
C LEU A 20 -12.33 -27.16 12.57
N ILE A 21 -11.21 -27.42 11.92
CA ILE A 21 -10.22 -26.41 11.54
C ILE A 21 -10.97 -25.53 10.55
N ILE A 22 -11.59 -24.47 11.09
CA ILE A 22 -12.08 -23.36 10.30
C ILE A 22 -10.81 -22.75 9.73
N LEU A 23 -10.48 -23.17 8.50
CA LEU A 23 -9.57 -22.47 7.63
C LEU A 23 -10.16 -21.07 7.44
N LEU A 24 -9.79 -20.15 8.32
CA LEU A 24 -9.89 -18.72 8.13
C LEU A 24 -9.03 -18.40 6.90
N SER A 25 -9.56 -18.69 5.72
CA SER A 25 -9.07 -18.13 4.48
C SER A 25 -9.49 -16.67 4.52
N THR A 26 -8.74 -15.85 5.24
CA THR A 26 -8.81 -14.41 5.07
C THR A 26 -8.34 -14.17 3.65
N SER A 27 -9.30 -14.11 2.72
CA SER A 27 -9.06 -13.54 1.41
C SER A 27 -8.64 -12.11 1.68
N GLU A 28 -7.33 -11.88 1.70
CA GLU A 28 -6.79 -10.53 1.70
C GLU A 28 -7.25 -9.94 0.38
N ALA A 29 -8.34 -9.17 0.42
CA ALA A 29 -8.77 -8.38 -0.71
C ALA A 29 -7.58 -7.50 -1.07
N LYS A 30 -6.83 -7.89 -2.11
CA LYS A 30 -5.72 -7.09 -2.63
C LYS A 30 -6.34 -5.82 -3.18
N VAL A 31 -6.38 -4.78 -2.36
CA VAL A 31 -6.71 -3.44 -2.81
C VAL A 31 -5.62 -3.07 -3.80
N SER A 32 -6.00 -2.98 -5.08
CA SER A 32 -5.10 -2.51 -6.12
C SER A 32 -4.74 -1.06 -5.81
N ILE A 33 -3.44 -0.73 -5.88
CA ILE A 33 -2.97 0.65 -5.83
C ILE A 33 -3.68 1.45 -6.94
N SER A 34 -4.30 2.56 -6.58
CA SER A 34 -4.97 3.47 -7.51
C SER A 34 -4.07 4.65 -7.85
N CYS A 35 -3.77 4.89 -9.14
CA CYS A 35 -2.95 6.03 -9.53
C CYS A 35 -3.55 7.37 -9.11
N THR A 36 -4.87 7.52 -9.14
CA THR A 36 -5.52 8.75 -8.65
C THR A 36 -5.18 9.00 -7.19
N SER A 37 -5.20 7.96 -6.35
CA SER A 37 -4.82 8.06 -4.94
C SER A 37 -3.34 8.41 -4.79
N VAL A 38 -2.45 7.74 -5.55
CA VAL A 38 -1.01 8.07 -5.54
C VAL A 38 -0.74 9.52 -5.88
N ILE A 39 -1.43 10.06 -6.91
CA ILE A 39 -1.28 11.45 -7.32
C ILE A 39 -1.83 12.41 -6.26
N GLN A 40 -2.96 12.09 -5.63
CA GLN A 40 -3.50 12.90 -4.55
C GLN A 40 -2.57 12.99 -3.35
N GLU A 41 -1.92 11.89 -2.96
CA GLU A 41 -0.99 11.87 -1.83
C GLU A 41 0.31 12.63 -2.15
N ILE A 42 0.79 12.64 -3.40
CA ILE A 42 2.01 13.38 -3.78
C ILE A 42 1.77 14.83 -4.22
N ALA A 43 0.53 15.23 -4.53
CA ALA A 43 0.21 16.59 -4.99
C ALA A 43 0.77 17.72 -4.08
N PRO A 44 0.74 17.60 -2.73
CA PRO A 44 1.32 18.61 -1.84
C PRO A 44 2.85 18.72 -1.92
N CYS A 45 3.53 17.78 -2.59
CA CYS A 45 4.98 17.76 -2.77
C CYS A 45 5.45 18.53 -4.01
N SER A 46 4.54 19.04 -4.84
CA SER A 46 4.88 19.74 -6.10
C SER A 46 5.93 20.84 -5.92
N ASP A 47 5.81 21.69 -4.90
CA ASP A 47 6.80 22.74 -4.64
C ASP A 47 8.19 22.18 -4.32
N PHE A 48 8.28 21.11 -3.52
CA PHE A 48 9.54 20.42 -3.26
C PHE A 48 10.12 19.82 -4.53
N ILE A 49 9.29 19.16 -5.34
CA ILE A 49 9.73 18.52 -6.58
C ILE A 49 10.24 19.56 -7.58
N LEU A 50 9.65 20.77 -7.60
CA LEU A 50 10.02 21.80 -8.56
C LEU A 50 11.19 22.68 -8.09
N LYS A 51 11.23 23.08 -6.81
CA LYS A 51 12.17 24.15 -6.37
C LYS A 51 12.49 24.21 -4.87
N SER A 52 11.59 23.79 -3.99
CA SER A 52 11.73 23.98 -2.53
C SER A 52 12.67 22.95 -1.93
N ASN A 53 13.56 23.37 -1.04
CA ASN A 53 14.47 22.47 -0.33
C ASN A 53 13.78 21.65 0.77
N ASP A 54 12.65 22.13 1.28
CA ASP A 54 11.92 21.51 2.38
C ASP A 54 10.51 21.10 1.95
N PRO A 55 10.10 19.84 2.21
CA PRO A 55 8.74 19.39 1.98
C PRO A 55 7.79 19.96 3.05
N SER A 56 6.54 20.22 2.65
CA SER A 56 5.49 20.57 3.62
C SER A 56 5.11 19.37 4.49
N GLN A 57 4.49 19.62 5.65
CA GLN A 57 3.95 18.54 6.48
C GLN A 57 2.93 17.68 5.71
N ALA A 58 2.09 18.32 4.88
CA ALA A 58 1.12 17.61 4.04
C ALA A 58 1.81 16.69 3.03
N CYS A 59 2.90 17.14 2.42
CA CYS A 59 3.72 16.32 1.54
C CYS A 59 4.27 15.09 2.27
N CYS A 60 4.88 15.29 3.44
CA CYS A 60 5.44 14.16 4.18
C CYS A 60 4.39 13.17 4.69
N ASN A 61 3.18 13.63 5.02
CA ASN A 61 2.07 12.74 5.36
C ASN A 61 1.69 11.85 4.16
N GLY A 62 1.64 12.42 2.96
CA GLY A 62 1.37 11.65 1.73
C GLY A 62 2.48 10.64 1.41
N VAL A 63 3.75 11.05 1.47
CA VAL A 63 4.90 10.16 1.29
C VAL A 63 4.86 8.99 2.30
N LYS A 64 4.51 9.27 3.56
CA LYS A 64 4.39 8.24 4.59
C LYS A 64 3.29 7.23 4.26
N LYS A 65 2.11 7.68 3.85
CA LYS A 65 1.02 6.78 3.43
C LYS A 65 1.42 5.90 2.25
N LEU A 66 2.04 6.48 1.21
CA LEU A 66 2.53 5.70 0.07
C LEU A 66 3.59 4.67 0.50
N SER A 67 4.42 5.00 1.48
CA SER A 67 5.37 4.03 2.05
C SER A 67 4.67 2.90 2.81
N GLU A 68 3.54 3.16 3.46
CA GLU A 68 2.73 2.13 4.13
C GLU A 68 2.01 1.22 3.12
N GLU A 69 1.72 1.73 1.92
CA GLU A 69 1.12 0.98 0.81
C GLU A 69 2.14 0.16 0.01
N ALA A 70 3.41 0.58 -0.02
CA ALA A 70 4.50 -0.03 -0.79
C ALA A 70 5.03 -1.38 -0.24
N LYS A 71 4.13 -2.27 0.19
CA LYS A 71 4.47 -3.51 0.94
C LYS A 71 5.10 -4.59 0.06
N SER A 72 4.61 -4.76 -1.17
CA SER A 72 5.11 -5.76 -2.11
C SER A 72 5.88 -5.13 -3.28
N GLN A 73 6.61 -5.96 -4.04
CA GLN A 73 7.24 -5.50 -5.28
C GLN A 73 6.20 -4.97 -6.27
N LYS A 74 5.05 -5.62 -6.35
CA LYS A 74 3.95 -5.18 -7.21
C LYS A 74 3.47 -3.78 -6.80
N ASP A 75 3.26 -3.53 -5.51
CA ASP A 75 2.79 -2.23 -5.04
C ASP A 75 3.81 -1.13 -5.34
N ARG A 76 5.10 -1.40 -5.12
CA ARG A 76 6.19 -0.47 -5.48
C ARG A 76 6.23 -0.16 -6.97
N THR A 77 6.09 -1.18 -7.82
CA THR A 77 6.04 -1.01 -9.28
C THR A 77 4.81 -0.18 -9.68
N ASP A 78 3.64 -0.48 -9.13
CA ASP A 78 2.40 0.24 -9.42
C ASP A 78 2.52 1.72 -8.98
N ILE A 79 3.01 1.99 -7.76
CA ILE A 79 3.27 3.36 -7.27
C ILE A 79 4.25 4.10 -8.19
N CYS A 80 5.37 3.47 -8.56
CA CYS A 80 6.36 4.07 -9.47
C CYS A 80 5.74 4.44 -10.82
N GLN A 81 4.94 3.54 -11.41
CA GLN A 81 4.27 3.79 -12.69
C GLN A 81 3.27 4.94 -12.57
N CYS A 82 2.52 5.00 -11.48
CA CYS A 82 1.59 6.10 -11.22
C CYS A 82 2.34 7.44 -11.07
N LEU A 83 3.43 7.48 -10.30
CA LEU A 83 4.26 8.69 -10.14
C LEU A 83 4.81 9.15 -11.49
N LYS A 84 5.32 8.23 -12.31
CA LYS A 84 5.82 8.52 -13.65
C LYS A 84 4.76 9.19 -14.54
N GLN A 85 3.52 8.71 -14.46
CA GLN A 85 2.40 9.31 -15.20
C GLN A 85 2.03 10.69 -14.65
N GLY A 86 1.85 10.84 -13.34
CA GLY A 86 1.39 12.11 -12.76
C GLY A 86 2.42 13.23 -12.83
N LEU A 87 3.71 12.91 -12.66
CA LEU A 87 4.78 13.90 -12.73
C LEU A 87 5.01 14.41 -14.15
N SER A 88 4.53 13.73 -15.18
CA SER A 88 4.58 14.27 -16.55
C SER A 88 3.82 15.59 -16.72
N GLY A 89 2.85 15.88 -15.83
CA GLY A 89 2.01 17.06 -15.88
C GLY A 89 2.47 18.26 -15.04
N ILE A 90 3.51 18.12 -14.19
CA ILE A 90 3.88 19.17 -13.24
C ILE A 90 4.90 20.18 -13.78
N GLY A 91 5.39 19.98 -15.01
CA GLY A 91 6.42 20.80 -15.65
C GLY A 91 7.81 20.17 -15.61
N LYS A 92 8.85 20.97 -15.85
CA LYS A 92 10.25 20.51 -15.78
C LYS A 92 10.70 20.44 -14.33
N TYR A 93 11.24 19.30 -13.93
CA TYR A 93 11.82 19.07 -12.60
C TYR A 93 13.08 18.21 -12.73
N ASP A 94 13.92 18.18 -11.69
CA ASP A 94 15.06 17.26 -11.59
C ASP A 94 14.57 15.91 -11.02
N PRO A 95 14.68 14.80 -11.79
CA PRO A 95 14.26 13.47 -11.34
C PRO A 95 14.92 13.02 -10.02
N ASN A 96 16.13 13.52 -9.72
CA ASN A 96 16.87 13.18 -8.51
C ASN A 96 16.25 13.78 -7.24
N ARG A 97 15.22 14.62 -7.35
CA ARG A 97 14.48 15.13 -6.19
C ARG A 97 13.51 14.09 -5.61
N ILE A 98 13.05 13.14 -6.42
CA ILE A 98 12.12 12.09 -5.94
C ILE A 98 12.77 11.16 -4.90
N PRO A 99 14.01 10.64 -5.10
CA PRO A 99 14.72 9.89 -4.06
C PRO A 99 15.03 10.68 -2.78
N GLN A 100 15.00 12.01 -2.83
CA GLN A 100 15.27 12.88 -1.67
C GLN A 100 14.04 13.07 -0.78
N LEU A 101 12.83 12.98 -1.35
CA LEU A 101 11.56 13.14 -0.64
C LEU A 101 11.42 12.21 0.58
N PRO A 102 11.59 10.88 0.46
CA PRO A 102 11.51 9.98 1.61
C PRO A 102 12.49 10.36 2.73
N LYS A 103 13.74 10.69 2.36
CA LYS A 103 14.79 11.06 3.33
C LYS A 103 14.44 12.36 4.06
N ALA A 104 14.02 13.39 3.32
CA ALA A 104 13.60 14.67 3.88
C ALA A 104 12.37 14.53 4.81
N CYS A 105 11.51 13.54 4.54
CA CYS A 105 10.35 13.22 5.37
C CYS A 105 10.60 12.20 6.49
N GLY A 106 11.84 11.73 6.67
CA GLY A 106 12.17 10.72 7.69
C GLY A 106 11.53 9.35 7.44
N VAL A 107 11.22 9.02 6.19
CA VAL A 107 10.61 7.76 5.77
C VAL A 107 11.66 6.86 5.12
N SER A 108 11.79 5.64 5.65
CA SER A 108 12.75 4.63 5.17
C SER A 108 12.22 3.83 3.98
N ILE A 109 11.98 4.52 2.85
CA ILE A 109 11.67 3.89 1.56
C ILE A 109 12.60 4.41 0.48
N THR A 110 13.00 3.54 -0.46
CA THR A 110 13.78 3.92 -1.63
C THR A 110 12.84 4.11 -2.81
N LEU A 111 12.79 5.34 -3.35
CA LEU A 111 12.18 5.62 -4.64
C LEU A 111 13.30 5.88 -5.66
N PRO A 112 13.23 5.34 -6.89
CA PRO A 112 14.17 5.69 -7.93
C PRO A 112 13.93 7.14 -8.41
N PRO A 113 14.90 7.75 -9.12
CA PRO A 113 14.62 8.94 -9.90
C PRO A 113 13.45 8.67 -10.86
N ILE A 114 12.47 9.58 -10.90
CA ILE A 114 11.28 9.41 -11.73
C ILE A 114 11.29 10.41 -12.88
N ASP A 115 11.36 9.90 -14.10
CA ASP A 115 11.12 10.61 -15.35
C ASP A 115 10.40 9.70 -16.36
N GLN A 116 10.23 10.18 -17.59
CA GLN A 116 9.57 9.42 -18.67
C GLN A 116 10.32 8.14 -19.09
N ASN A 117 11.59 8.00 -18.74
CA ASN A 117 12.45 6.86 -19.06
C ASN A 117 12.70 5.93 -17.88
N THR A 118 12.27 6.29 -16.66
CA THR A 118 12.43 5.43 -15.48
C THR A 118 11.84 4.04 -15.70
N ASP A 119 12.65 3.04 -15.36
CA ASP A 119 12.27 1.63 -15.28
C ASP A 119 11.70 1.32 -13.89
N CYS A 120 10.38 1.15 -13.82
CA CYS A 120 9.64 0.84 -12.59
C CYS A 120 9.61 -0.65 -12.23
N SER A 121 10.27 -1.51 -13.00
CA SER A 121 10.32 -2.95 -12.71
C SER A 121 11.39 -3.33 -11.67
N LYS A 122 12.24 -2.36 -11.30
CA LYS A 122 13.43 -2.57 -10.45
C LYS A 122 13.27 -1.96 -9.06
#